data_AF-A0A0L8FHG9-F1
#
_entry.id   AF-A0A0L8FHG9-F1
#
_cell.length_a   1.000
_cell.length_b   1.000
_cell.length_c   1.000
_cell.angle_alpha   90.00
_cell.angle_beta   90.00
_cell.angle_gamma   90.00
#
_symmetry.space_group_name_H-M   'P 1'
#
loop_
_entity.id
_entity.type
_entity.pdbx_description
1 polymer ?
#
loop_
_entity_poly.entity_id
_entity_poly.type
_entity_poly.pdbx_seq_one_letter_code
_entity_poly.pdbx_strand_id
1 'polypeptide(L)'
;MAADTPVEMTVRWSGNEYKLTDLTSSNTVADLKSKIQNLTGVLPHRQKLLGLQYNGRPPEDDIQLGTLNLKPNLKIMMMGSREDVLAEMQEPPKNLSNLVNDFEMEDEEISIENREEHLAKIEKRVRDYNVTVLNPPREGKKLLVLDIDYTLFDHKSVAERAEELMRPFLHEFLTAAYEDYDIVIWSATTMKWIEIKMKELGVTSHVNYRITFMLDYMAMISVHTPKYGVVKVKPLGVIWGKFSHWSAKNTIMFDDVRRNFLMNPQSGLKIRPFKSAHVNRSTDRELLELSKYLKVIAPLEDFSHLKHSHWERYKSKRKYNDIASTSSRSSSGRESRHSKDGNDHTTSHRNQEG
;
A
#
# COMPACT_ATOMS: atom_id res chain seq x y z
N MET A 1 2.26 -37.00 45.84
CA MET A 1 2.01 -36.04 44.73
C MET A 1 0.96 -36.68 43.84
N ALA A 2 -0.16 -36.01 43.56
CA ALA A 2 -1.16 -36.53 42.62
C ALA A 2 -0.50 -36.69 41.24
N ALA A 3 -0.72 -37.83 40.58
CA ALA A 3 -0.18 -38.07 39.25
C ALA A 3 -0.81 -37.07 38.27
N ASP A 4 0.01 -36.41 37.44
CA ASP A 4 -0.51 -35.49 36.43
C ASP A 4 -1.17 -36.30 35.32
N THR A 5 -2.50 -36.27 35.26
CA THR A 5 -3.28 -37.11 34.34
C THR A 5 -3.56 -36.38 33.03
N PRO A 6 -3.47 -37.05 31.86
CA PRO A 6 -3.86 -36.47 30.59
C PRO A 6 -5.34 -36.07 30.57
N VAL A 7 -5.63 -34.91 29.99
CA VAL A 7 -6.98 -34.36 29.81
C VAL A 7 -7.27 -34.27 28.32
N GLU A 8 -8.18 -35.13 27.84
CA GLU A 8 -8.68 -35.09 26.46
C GLU A 8 -10.08 -34.48 26.39
N MET A 9 -10.27 -33.51 25.50
CA MET A 9 -11.59 -32.92 25.22
C MET A 9 -11.73 -32.46 23.77
N THR A 10 -12.96 -32.24 23.33
CA THR A 10 -13.28 -31.73 21.99
C THR A 10 -14.00 -30.39 22.09
N VAL A 11 -13.56 -29.41 21.31
CA VAL A 11 -14.19 -28.10 21.21
C VAL A 11 -14.91 -27.99 19.87
N ARG A 12 -16.21 -27.70 19.91
CA ARG A 12 -17.01 -27.37 18.71
C ARG A 12 -17.06 -25.86 18.52
N TRP A 13 -16.62 -25.37 17.36
CA TRP A 13 -16.66 -23.95 17.02
C TRP A 13 -16.83 -23.75 15.51
N SER A 14 -17.75 -22.86 15.13
CA SER A 14 -18.08 -22.51 13.73
C SER A 14 -18.29 -23.74 12.82
N GLY A 15 -19.07 -24.71 13.29
CA GLY A 15 -19.40 -25.95 12.56
C GLY A 15 -18.29 -27.01 12.53
N ASN A 16 -17.10 -26.72 13.06
CA ASN A 16 -15.94 -27.62 13.07
C ASN A 16 -15.68 -28.20 14.47
N GLU A 17 -15.09 -29.40 14.54
CA GLU A 17 -14.63 -30.05 15.79
C GLU A 17 -13.11 -30.01 15.89
N TYR A 18 -12.59 -29.58 17.05
CA TYR A 18 -11.16 -29.52 17.36
C TYR A 18 -10.86 -30.42 18.56
N LYS A 19 -10.07 -31.48 18.37
CA LYS A 19 -9.65 -32.38 19.44
C LYS A 19 -8.42 -31.82 20.16
N LEU A 20 -8.47 -31.76 21.48
CA LEU A 20 -7.38 -31.32 22.36
C LEU A 20 -6.79 -32.55 23.07
N THR A 21 -5.52 -32.86 22.79
CA THR A 21 -4.83 -34.08 23.26
C THR A 21 -3.57 -33.83 24.10
N ASP A 22 -3.14 -32.58 24.22
CA ASP A 22 -1.86 -32.21 24.87
C ASP A 22 -2.09 -31.32 26.11
N LEU A 23 -3.11 -31.65 26.90
CA LEU A 23 -3.39 -30.98 28.18
C LEU A 23 -3.31 -32.01 29.29
N THR A 24 -2.90 -31.57 30.47
CA THR A 24 -2.84 -32.41 31.67
C THR A 24 -3.64 -31.77 32.81
N SER A 25 -3.83 -32.52 33.89
CA SER A 25 -4.58 -32.07 35.07
C SER A 25 -3.97 -30.84 35.75
N SER A 26 -2.65 -30.62 35.58
CA SER A 26 -1.91 -29.48 36.12
C SER A 26 -2.04 -28.20 35.29
N ASN A 27 -2.45 -28.30 34.01
CA ASN A 27 -2.73 -27.14 33.18
C ASN A 27 -3.92 -26.34 33.70
N THR A 28 -3.95 -25.05 33.36
CA THR A 28 -4.99 -24.10 33.75
C THR A 28 -6.03 -23.87 32.66
N VAL A 29 -7.12 -23.19 32.99
CA VAL A 29 -8.10 -22.71 32.00
C VAL A 29 -7.44 -21.72 31.01
N ALA A 30 -6.45 -20.93 31.45
CA ALA A 30 -5.66 -20.07 30.57
C ALA A 30 -4.90 -20.89 29.51
N ASP A 31 -4.29 -22.01 29.90
CA ASP A 31 -3.57 -22.91 28.98
C ASP A 31 -4.54 -23.54 27.96
N LEU A 32 -5.72 -23.96 28.43
CA LEU A 32 -6.80 -24.45 27.57
C LEU A 32 -7.21 -23.40 26.53
N LYS A 33 -7.47 -22.16 26.97
CA LYS A 33 -7.84 -21.06 26.08
C LYS A 33 -6.73 -20.73 25.07
N SER A 34 -5.48 -20.78 25.50
CA SER A 34 -4.31 -20.59 24.62
C SER A 34 -4.20 -21.69 23.57
N LYS A 35 -4.46 -22.96 23.94
CA LYS A 35 -4.50 -24.07 22.99
C LYS A 35 -5.65 -23.92 21.98
N ILE A 36 -6.82 -23.47 22.43
CA ILE A 36 -7.97 -23.19 21.55
C ILE A 36 -7.64 -22.05 20.58
N GLN A 37 -6.96 -21.00 21.05
CA GLN A 37 -6.50 -19.91 20.18
C GLN A 37 -5.58 -20.43 19.08
N ASN A 38 -4.61 -21.28 19.42
CA ASN A 38 -3.67 -21.85 18.44
C ASN A 38 -4.38 -22.66 17.34
N LEU A 39 -5.51 -23.31 17.65
CA LEU A 39 -6.27 -24.11 16.69
C LEU A 39 -7.32 -23.31 15.91
N THR A 40 -7.91 -22.28 16.51
CA THR A 40 -9.09 -21.59 15.95
C THR A 40 -8.82 -20.16 15.49
N GLY A 41 -7.76 -19.53 16.00
CA GLY A 41 -7.46 -18.11 15.85
C GLY A 41 -8.29 -17.18 16.75
N VAL A 42 -9.19 -17.71 17.58
CA VAL A 42 -10.02 -16.91 18.50
C VAL A 42 -9.21 -16.56 19.76
N LEU A 43 -9.07 -15.28 20.09
CA LEU A 43 -8.30 -14.87 21.28
C LEU A 43 -8.93 -15.37 22.60
N PRO A 44 -8.12 -15.69 23.63
CA PRO A 44 -8.59 -16.22 24.92
C PRO A 44 -9.74 -15.45 25.56
N HIS A 45 -9.66 -14.12 25.58
CA HIS A 45 -10.68 -13.25 26.18
C HIS A 45 -12.01 -13.22 25.39
N ARG A 46 -12.03 -13.71 24.15
CA ARG A 46 -13.24 -13.83 23.29
C ARG A 46 -13.84 -15.23 23.30
N GLN A 47 -13.18 -16.20 23.94
CA GLN A 47 -13.66 -17.57 24.02
C GLN A 47 -14.64 -17.71 25.17
N LYS A 48 -15.91 -17.89 24.86
CA LYS A 48 -16.95 -18.34 25.80
C LYS A 48 -17.08 -19.86 25.69
N LEU A 49 -16.52 -20.57 26.67
CA LEU A 49 -16.52 -22.03 26.73
C LEU A 49 -17.82 -22.54 27.38
N LEU A 50 -18.82 -22.87 26.56
CA LEU A 50 -20.11 -23.39 27.01
C LEU A 50 -20.00 -24.86 27.38
N GLY A 51 -20.45 -25.21 28.58
CA GLY A 51 -20.37 -26.57 29.13
C GLY A 51 -19.14 -26.84 29.98
N LEU A 52 -18.25 -25.85 30.14
CA LEU A 52 -17.16 -25.89 31.13
C LEU A 52 -17.60 -25.07 32.37
N GLN A 53 -17.75 -25.74 33.52
CA GLN A 53 -18.24 -25.11 34.75
C GLN A 53 -17.42 -25.53 35.95
N TYR A 54 -17.24 -24.61 36.90
CA TYR A 54 -16.69 -24.82 38.23
C TYR A 54 -17.64 -24.21 39.24
N ASN A 55 -18.14 -25.01 40.19
CA ASN A 55 -19.14 -24.59 41.18
C ASN A 55 -20.37 -23.86 40.58
N GLY A 56 -20.84 -24.33 39.41
CA GLY A 56 -22.01 -23.79 38.72
C GLY A 56 -21.77 -22.46 37.97
N ARG A 57 -20.51 -21.98 37.91
CA ARG A 57 -20.11 -20.77 37.17
C ARG A 57 -19.01 -21.09 36.15
N PRO A 58 -18.78 -20.23 35.14
CA PRO A 58 -17.60 -20.36 34.29
C PRO A 58 -16.32 -20.31 35.14
N PRO A 59 -15.34 -21.21 34.92
CA PRO A 59 -14.11 -21.18 35.68
C PRO A 59 -13.24 -19.98 35.29
N GLU A 60 -12.53 -19.42 36.27
CA GLU A 60 -11.51 -18.39 36.07
C GLU A 60 -10.24 -18.97 35.43
N ASP A 61 -9.40 -18.10 34.88
CA ASP A 61 -8.25 -18.49 34.05
C ASP A 61 -7.15 -19.23 34.83
N ASP A 62 -7.04 -19.00 36.13
CA ASP A 62 -6.05 -19.60 37.04
C ASP A 62 -6.47 -20.99 37.56
N ILE A 63 -7.70 -21.42 37.31
CA ILE A 63 -8.22 -22.70 37.78
C ILE A 63 -7.56 -23.85 37.00
N GLN A 64 -7.00 -24.83 37.73
CA GLN A 64 -6.44 -26.04 37.13
C GLN A 64 -7.53 -26.99 36.60
N LEU A 65 -7.29 -27.57 35.43
CA LEU A 65 -8.22 -28.48 34.75
C LEU A 65 -8.57 -29.70 35.60
N GLY A 66 -7.63 -30.21 36.40
CA GLY A 66 -7.85 -31.32 37.32
C GLY A 66 -8.93 -31.04 38.39
N THR A 67 -9.19 -29.77 38.71
CA THR A 67 -10.20 -29.38 39.71
C THR A 67 -11.61 -29.24 39.13
N LEU A 68 -11.75 -29.28 37.80
CA LEU A 68 -13.02 -29.10 37.08
C LEU A 68 -13.87 -30.37 36.98
N ASN A 69 -13.42 -31.51 37.52
CA ASN A 69 -14.12 -32.81 37.48
C ASN A 69 -14.66 -33.17 36.08
N LEU A 70 -13.81 -33.01 35.07
CA LEU A 70 -14.20 -33.18 33.66
C LEU A 70 -14.52 -34.65 33.36
N LYS A 71 -15.61 -34.88 32.61
CA LYS A 71 -15.91 -36.21 32.08
C LYS A 71 -14.86 -36.60 31.01
N PRO A 72 -14.49 -37.89 30.90
CA PRO A 72 -13.64 -38.37 29.81
C PRO A 72 -14.21 -37.97 28.44
N ASN A 73 -13.38 -37.46 27.53
CA ASN A 73 -13.76 -37.01 26.19
C ASN A 73 -14.86 -35.94 26.15
N LEU A 74 -14.89 -35.04 27.14
CA LEU A 74 -15.87 -33.97 27.21
C LEU A 74 -15.93 -33.19 25.89
N LYS A 75 -17.13 -33.04 25.34
CA LYS A 75 -17.38 -32.16 24.18
C LYS A 75 -18.00 -30.86 24.67
N ILE A 76 -17.30 -29.75 24.47
CA ILE A 76 -17.76 -28.41 24.82
C ILE A 76 -18.00 -27.58 23.55
N MET A 77 -18.88 -26.59 23.64
CA MET A 77 -19.12 -25.65 22.56
C MET A 77 -18.39 -24.34 22.88
N MET A 78 -17.60 -23.82 21.95
CA MET A 78 -16.96 -22.52 22.11
C MET A 78 -17.71 -21.50 21.24
N MET A 79 -18.09 -20.39 21.87
CA MET A 79 -18.59 -19.20 21.20
C MET A 79 -17.50 -18.15 21.22
N GLY A 80 -17.19 -17.59 20.06
CA GLY A 80 -16.14 -16.60 19.90
C GLY A 80 -15.95 -16.28 18.44
N SER A 81 -15.45 -15.09 18.13
CA SER A 81 -15.13 -14.69 16.76
C SER A 81 -13.63 -14.43 16.68
N ARG A 82 -13.04 -14.82 15.55
CA ARG A 82 -11.67 -14.49 15.16
C ARG A 82 -11.53 -12.97 15.09
N GLU A 83 -10.47 -12.40 15.67
CA GLU A 83 -10.24 -10.94 15.58
C GLU A 83 -9.95 -10.50 14.14
N ASP A 84 -9.45 -11.40 13.30
CA ASP A 84 -9.16 -11.20 11.89
C ASP A 84 -10.40 -10.99 11.00
N VAL A 85 -11.63 -11.08 11.53
CA VAL A 85 -12.86 -10.85 10.73
C VAL A 85 -13.73 -9.69 11.24
N LEU A 86 -13.63 -9.29 12.52
CA LEU A 86 -14.59 -8.32 13.09
C LEU A 86 -13.95 -7.14 13.84
N ALA A 87 -12.69 -7.22 14.28
CA ALA A 87 -12.05 -6.10 14.99
C ALA A 87 -11.31 -5.13 14.05
N GLU A 88 -10.91 -5.55 12.85
CA GLU A 88 -10.32 -4.68 11.83
C GLU A 88 -11.35 -4.08 10.84
N MET A 89 -12.63 -4.47 10.93
CA MET A 89 -13.65 -4.11 9.94
C MET A 89 -14.77 -3.19 10.42
N GLN A 90 -14.83 -2.77 11.70
CA GLN A 90 -15.94 -1.94 12.19
C GLN A 90 -15.58 -0.58 12.77
N GLU A 91 -14.30 -0.24 12.96
CA GLU A 91 -13.92 1.15 13.24
C GLU A 91 -12.65 1.55 12.48
N PRO A 92 -12.61 2.73 11.81
CA PRO A 92 -11.34 3.31 11.40
C PRO A 92 -10.44 3.41 12.64
N PRO A 93 -9.15 3.08 12.55
CA PRO A 93 -8.32 2.76 13.70
C PRO A 93 -8.39 3.83 14.78
N LYS A 94 -9.11 3.51 15.88
CA LYS A 94 -9.01 4.25 17.13
C LYS A 94 -7.65 3.90 17.74
N ASN A 95 -6.73 4.85 17.60
CA ASN A 95 -5.49 4.97 18.38
C ASN A 95 -4.48 3.80 18.30
N LEU A 96 -3.92 3.59 17.11
CA LEU A 96 -2.47 3.38 16.93
C LEU A 96 -1.92 4.24 15.78
N SER A 97 -2.70 5.22 15.30
CA SER A 97 -2.40 5.88 14.03
C SER A 97 -1.41 7.04 14.10
N ASN A 98 -0.72 7.34 15.21
CA ASN A 98 0.20 8.50 15.27
C ASN A 98 1.33 8.44 16.34
N LEU A 99 1.60 7.31 17.01
CA LEU A 99 2.57 7.27 18.15
C LEU A 99 3.84 6.44 17.91
N VAL A 100 4.11 6.04 16.68
CA VAL A 100 5.51 5.86 16.26
C VAL A 100 5.83 7.11 15.46
N ASN A 101 6.72 7.95 15.98
CA ASN A 101 7.18 9.17 15.32
C ASN A 101 7.69 8.81 13.92
N ASP A 102 6.83 8.98 12.91
CA ASP A 102 7.15 8.92 11.49
C ASP A 102 8.18 10.00 11.09
N PHE A 103 8.47 10.94 12.01
CA PHE A 103 9.52 11.95 11.96
C PHE A 103 10.92 11.40 12.30
N GLU A 104 11.05 10.22 12.92
CA GLU A 104 12.35 9.69 13.37
C GLU A 104 12.90 8.54 12.50
N MET A 105 12.20 8.18 11.42
CA MET A 105 12.72 7.28 10.38
C MET A 105 13.52 8.07 9.33
N GLU A 106 14.31 9.05 9.78
CA GLU A 106 15.31 9.72 8.96
C GLU A 106 16.50 8.78 8.74
N ASP A 107 16.76 8.48 7.47
CA ASP A 107 18.04 8.12 6.83
C ASP A 107 19.01 7.12 7.52
N GLU A 108 18.58 6.38 8.55
CA GLU A 108 19.23 5.13 8.91
C GLU A 108 18.83 4.08 7.86
N GLU A 109 19.60 4.05 6.77
CA GLU A 109 19.73 2.96 5.79
C GLU A 109 20.10 1.67 6.52
N ILE A 110 19.18 1.10 7.26
CA ILE A 110 19.25 -0.31 7.58
C ILE A 110 18.88 -0.98 6.27
N SER A 111 19.86 -1.52 5.55
CA SER A 111 19.66 -2.27 4.30
C SER A 111 18.88 -3.55 4.58
N ILE A 112 17.60 -3.39 4.89
CA ILE A 112 16.66 -4.47 5.15
C ILE A 112 16.12 -5.03 3.84
N GLU A 113 16.17 -4.24 2.76
CA GLU A 113 15.67 -4.60 1.44
C GLU A 113 16.40 -5.80 0.84
N ASN A 114 17.67 -5.99 1.20
CA ASN A 114 18.52 -7.07 0.67
C ASN A 114 18.63 -8.28 1.60
N ARG A 115 17.89 -8.31 2.73
CA ARG A 115 17.93 -9.46 3.65
C ARG A 115 17.20 -10.66 3.04
N GLU A 116 17.88 -11.80 2.99
CA GLU A 116 17.34 -13.06 2.45
C GLU A 116 15.99 -13.45 3.07
N GLU A 117 15.81 -13.23 4.39
CA GLU A 117 14.55 -13.49 5.08
C GLU A 117 13.36 -12.68 4.53
N HIS A 118 13.61 -11.45 4.06
CA HIS A 118 12.58 -10.59 3.49
C HIS A 118 12.33 -10.92 2.03
N LEU A 119 13.39 -11.22 1.27
CA LEU A 119 13.28 -11.69 -0.11
C LEU A 119 12.48 -12.99 -0.19
N ALA A 120 12.72 -13.95 0.70
CA ALA A 120 11.93 -15.19 0.78
C ALA A 120 10.44 -14.95 1.09
N LYS A 121 10.12 -13.94 1.91
CA LYS A 121 8.72 -13.52 2.16
C LYS A 121 8.08 -12.94 0.90
N ILE A 122 8.83 -12.14 0.13
CA ILE A 122 8.37 -11.60 -1.15
C ILE A 122 8.14 -12.73 -2.15
N GLU A 123 9.09 -13.64 -2.33
CA GLU A 123 8.95 -14.80 -3.22
C GLU A 123 7.73 -15.66 -2.86
N LYS A 124 7.51 -15.89 -1.56
CA LYS A 124 6.31 -16.57 -1.08
C LYS A 124 5.03 -15.84 -1.51
N ARG A 125 4.98 -14.51 -1.39
CA ARG A 125 3.83 -13.70 -1.85
C ARG A 125 3.68 -13.74 -3.38
N VAL A 126 4.79 -13.68 -4.11
CA VAL A 126 4.80 -13.82 -5.58
C VAL A 126 4.20 -15.14 -6.01
N ARG A 127 4.47 -16.24 -5.29
CA ARG A 127 3.90 -17.55 -5.59
C ARG A 127 2.44 -17.70 -5.12
N ASP A 128 2.14 -17.31 -3.89
CA ASP A 128 0.91 -17.72 -3.22
C ASP A 128 -0.24 -16.70 -3.36
N TYR A 129 0.07 -15.41 -3.51
CA TYR A 129 -0.97 -14.37 -3.62
C TYR A 129 -1.50 -14.29 -5.05
N ASN A 130 -2.80 -14.46 -5.26
CA ASN A 130 -3.39 -14.36 -6.60
C ASN A 130 -3.84 -12.91 -6.89
N VAL A 131 -3.37 -12.34 -8.00
CA VAL A 131 -3.73 -10.98 -8.41
C VAL A 131 -4.85 -11.06 -9.44
N THR A 132 -6.01 -10.48 -9.12
CA THR A 132 -7.11 -10.33 -10.08
C THR A 132 -6.84 -9.11 -10.96
N VAL A 133 -6.48 -9.35 -12.22
CA VAL A 133 -6.26 -8.29 -13.22
C VAL A 133 -7.62 -7.80 -13.72
N LEU A 134 -7.94 -6.54 -13.42
CA LEU A 134 -9.16 -5.87 -13.87
C LEU A 134 -9.03 -5.36 -15.31
N ASN A 135 -7.87 -4.78 -15.61
CA ASN A 135 -7.51 -4.29 -16.95
C ASN A 135 -6.07 -4.70 -17.24
N PRO A 136 -5.76 -5.20 -18.45
CA PRO A 136 -4.42 -5.68 -18.76
C PRO A 136 -3.39 -4.53 -18.71
N PRO A 137 -2.14 -4.81 -18.29
CA PRO A 137 -1.04 -3.86 -18.43
C PRO A 137 -0.87 -3.44 -19.90
N ARG A 138 -0.56 -2.16 -20.11
CA ARG A 138 -0.36 -1.57 -21.43
C ARG A 138 1.12 -1.50 -21.75
N GLU A 139 1.46 -1.85 -22.99
CA GLU A 139 2.84 -1.86 -23.45
C GLU A 139 3.52 -0.50 -23.29
N GLY A 140 4.75 -0.52 -22.77
CA GLY A 140 5.59 0.67 -22.57
C GLY A 140 5.16 1.60 -21.43
N LYS A 141 4.05 1.34 -20.73
CA LYS A 141 3.60 2.18 -19.62
C LYS A 141 4.39 1.93 -18.34
N LYS A 142 4.67 3.02 -17.62
CA LYS A 142 5.29 3.02 -16.29
C LYS A 142 4.26 2.50 -15.27
N LEU A 143 4.67 2.26 -14.02
CA LEU A 143 3.78 1.81 -12.95
C LEU A 143 3.60 2.90 -11.89
N LEU A 144 2.35 3.25 -11.60
CA LEU A 144 1.96 4.09 -10.47
C LEU A 144 1.19 3.24 -9.45
N VAL A 145 1.74 3.11 -8.25
CA VAL A 145 1.07 2.44 -7.12
C VAL A 145 0.54 3.50 -6.16
N LEU A 146 -0.74 3.42 -5.80
CA LEU A 146 -1.39 4.40 -4.93
C LEU A 146 -1.94 3.73 -3.68
N ASP A 147 -1.59 4.26 -2.52
CA ASP A 147 -2.38 4.06 -1.31
C ASP A 147 -3.74 4.78 -1.40
N ILE A 148 -4.64 4.49 -0.47
CA ILE A 148 -6.00 5.05 -0.46
C ILE A 148 -6.18 6.07 0.67
N ASP A 149 -5.97 5.63 1.91
CA ASP A 149 -6.39 6.37 3.11
C ASP A 149 -5.46 7.57 3.32
N TYR A 150 -5.99 8.79 3.38
CA TYR A 150 -5.21 10.04 3.38
C TYR A 150 -4.35 10.30 2.13
N THR A 151 -4.26 9.35 1.20
CA THR A 151 -3.63 9.55 -0.11
C THR A 151 -4.65 10.09 -1.12
N LEU A 152 -5.76 9.40 -1.33
CA LEU A 152 -6.80 9.74 -2.32
C LEU A 152 -8.06 10.35 -1.71
N PHE A 153 -8.31 10.14 -0.41
CA PHE A 153 -9.47 10.70 0.28
C PHE A 153 -9.27 10.73 1.81
N ASP A 154 -10.11 11.50 2.51
CA ASP A 154 -10.17 11.54 3.97
C ASP A 154 -11.07 10.43 4.51
N HIS A 155 -10.46 9.36 5.01
CA HIS A 155 -11.16 8.19 5.54
C HIS A 155 -11.69 8.35 6.97
N LYS A 156 -11.37 9.46 7.67
CA LYS A 156 -11.76 9.64 9.08
C LYS A 156 -12.89 10.64 9.27
N SER A 157 -12.99 11.64 8.41
CA SER A 157 -14.13 12.57 8.47
C SER A 157 -15.42 11.88 8.09
N VAL A 158 -16.51 12.32 8.71
CA VAL A 158 -17.87 11.90 8.36
C VAL A 158 -18.40 12.88 7.31
N ALA A 159 -19.08 12.35 6.29
CA ALA A 159 -19.77 13.13 5.27
C ALA A 159 -21.03 12.41 4.81
N GLU A 160 -21.97 13.15 4.24
CA GLU A 160 -23.19 12.56 3.64
C GLU A 160 -22.89 11.89 2.30
N ARG A 161 -21.87 12.38 1.58
CA ARG A 161 -21.49 11.89 0.26
C ARG A 161 -19.98 11.70 0.14
N ALA A 162 -19.56 10.69 -0.62
CA ALA A 162 -18.15 10.33 -0.77
C ALA A 162 -17.32 11.44 -1.43
N GLU A 163 -17.91 12.27 -2.32
CA GLU A 163 -17.19 13.33 -3.03
C GLU A 163 -16.72 14.48 -2.12
N GLU A 164 -17.34 14.60 -0.94
CA GLU A 164 -16.96 15.56 0.11
C GLU A 164 -15.67 15.13 0.82
N LEU A 165 -15.40 13.82 0.87
CA LEU A 165 -14.18 13.22 1.43
C LEU A 165 -13.09 13.01 0.39
N MET A 166 -13.46 12.99 -0.90
CA MET A 166 -12.53 12.84 -2.02
C MET A 166 -11.48 13.96 -2.02
N ARG A 167 -10.21 13.58 -2.14
CA ARG A 167 -9.12 14.55 -2.26
C ARG A 167 -9.31 15.38 -3.53
N PRO A 168 -9.13 16.71 -3.47
CA PRO A 168 -9.26 17.56 -4.66
C PRO A 168 -8.40 17.07 -5.83
N PHE A 169 -8.95 17.18 -7.04
CA PHE A 169 -8.31 16.80 -8.29
C PHE A 169 -8.07 15.29 -8.48
N LEU A 170 -8.75 14.42 -7.73
CA LEU A 170 -8.55 12.96 -7.81
C LEU A 170 -8.69 12.43 -9.26
N HIS A 171 -9.81 12.72 -9.92
CA HIS A 171 -10.08 12.18 -11.26
C HIS A 171 -9.19 12.81 -12.33
N GLU A 172 -8.89 14.10 -12.21
CA GLU A 172 -7.97 14.83 -13.08
C GLU A 172 -6.55 14.27 -12.95
N PHE A 173 -6.10 13.98 -11.72
CA PHE A 173 -4.82 13.36 -11.44
C PHE A 173 -4.74 11.96 -12.04
N LEU A 174 -5.73 11.09 -11.81
CA LEU A 174 -5.74 9.73 -12.33
C LEU A 174 -5.82 9.71 -13.85
N THR A 175 -6.60 10.60 -14.46
CA THR A 175 -6.66 10.77 -15.93
C THR A 175 -5.30 11.15 -16.49
N ALA A 176 -4.66 12.17 -15.93
CA ALA A 176 -3.34 12.63 -16.38
C ALA A 176 -2.25 11.57 -16.17
N ALA A 177 -2.27 10.87 -15.02
CA ALA A 177 -1.34 9.78 -14.75
C ALA A 177 -1.53 8.60 -15.73
N TYR A 178 -2.77 8.26 -16.06
CA TYR A 178 -3.07 7.14 -16.94
C TYR A 178 -2.50 7.29 -18.35
N GLU A 179 -2.20 8.50 -18.80
CA GLU A 179 -1.52 8.73 -20.08
C GLU A 179 -0.17 8.00 -20.17
N ASP A 180 0.58 7.93 -19.07
CA ASP A 180 1.96 7.44 -19.04
C ASP A 180 2.15 6.23 -18.09
N TYR A 181 1.22 6.01 -17.17
CA TYR A 181 1.31 5.00 -16.11
C TYR A 181 0.11 4.07 -16.12
N ASP A 182 0.35 2.78 -15.95
CA ASP A 182 -0.64 1.85 -15.43
C ASP A 182 -0.80 2.05 -13.93
N ILE A 183 -2.04 1.98 -13.45
CA ILE A 183 -2.42 2.40 -12.11
C ILE A 183 -2.83 1.18 -11.28
N VAL A 184 -2.16 1.00 -10.15
CA VAL A 184 -2.45 -0.04 -9.17
C VAL A 184 -2.83 0.60 -7.85
N ILE A 185 -3.90 0.10 -7.22
CA ILE A 185 -4.29 0.51 -5.88
C ILE A 185 -3.73 -0.50 -4.88
N TRP A 186 -3.08 -0.04 -3.82
CA TRP A 186 -2.59 -0.92 -2.75
C TRP A 186 -2.93 -0.36 -1.37
N SER A 187 -3.88 -0.97 -0.66
CA SER A 187 -4.28 -0.58 0.69
C SER A 187 -3.91 -1.63 1.74
N ALA A 188 -3.66 -1.18 2.97
CA ALA A 188 -3.47 -2.04 4.13
C ALA A 188 -4.79 -2.53 4.75
N THR A 189 -5.89 -2.51 3.99
CA THR A 189 -7.22 -3.00 4.39
C THR A 189 -7.60 -4.25 3.57
N THR A 190 -8.73 -4.89 3.87
CA THR A 190 -9.24 -6.05 3.10
C THR A 190 -9.70 -5.64 1.69
N MET A 191 -9.63 -6.54 0.70
CA MET A 191 -10.14 -6.29 -0.67
C MET A 191 -11.57 -5.73 -0.70
N LYS A 192 -12.47 -6.25 0.14
CA LYS A 192 -13.87 -5.76 0.24
C LYS A 192 -13.95 -4.25 0.50
N TRP A 193 -13.13 -3.73 1.40
CA TRP A 193 -13.09 -2.30 1.72
C TRP A 193 -12.48 -1.46 0.60
N ILE A 194 -11.48 -2.01 -0.10
CA ILE A 194 -10.89 -1.37 -1.28
C ILE A 194 -11.96 -1.22 -2.37
N GLU A 195 -12.67 -2.30 -2.70
CA GLU A 195 -13.72 -2.28 -3.72
C GLU A 195 -14.84 -1.29 -3.40
N ILE A 196 -15.31 -1.24 -2.15
CA ILE A 196 -16.30 -0.26 -1.69
C ILE A 196 -15.78 1.17 -1.87
N LYS A 197 -14.61 1.49 -1.32
CA LYS A 197 -14.04 2.84 -1.39
C LYS A 197 -13.79 3.29 -2.83
N MET A 198 -13.20 2.42 -3.66
CA MET A 198 -12.93 2.73 -5.06
C MET A 198 -14.19 2.87 -5.90
N LYS A 199 -15.27 2.16 -5.56
CA LYS A 199 -16.58 2.34 -6.18
C LYS A 199 -17.24 3.65 -5.75
N GLU A 200 -17.27 3.95 -4.46
CA GLU A 200 -17.87 5.18 -3.91
C GLU A 200 -17.17 6.44 -4.39
N LEU A 201 -15.84 6.41 -4.52
CA LEU A 201 -15.06 7.50 -5.09
C LEU A 201 -15.11 7.53 -6.62
N GLY A 202 -15.90 6.68 -7.29
CA GLY A 202 -16.02 6.62 -8.75
C GLY A 202 -14.74 6.19 -9.49
N VAL A 203 -13.75 5.63 -8.79
CA VAL A 203 -12.43 5.29 -9.35
C VAL A 203 -12.49 4.05 -10.25
N THR A 204 -13.29 3.04 -9.90
CA THR A 204 -13.36 1.78 -10.67
C THR A 204 -14.23 1.87 -11.93
N SER A 205 -15.09 2.88 -12.04
CA SER A 205 -16.04 3.05 -13.15
C SER A 205 -15.79 4.27 -14.02
N HIS A 206 -14.70 5.01 -13.80
CA HIS A 206 -14.39 6.22 -14.56
C HIS A 206 -14.11 5.93 -16.04
N VAL A 207 -14.50 6.85 -16.93
CA VAL A 207 -14.40 6.66 -18.39
C VAL A 207 -13.02 7.01 -18.96
N ASN A 208 -12.27 7.91 -18.31
CA ASN A 208 -11.01 8.45 -18.84
C ASN A 208 -9.75 7.67 -18.41
N TYR A 209 -9.87 6.70 -17.51
CA TYR A 209 -8.75 5.88 -17.06
C TYR A 209 -9.22 4.50 -16.60
N ARG A 210 -8.27 3.58 -16.42
CA ARG A 210 -8.53 2.23 -15.91
C ARG A 210 -7.53 1.86 -14.82
N ILE A 211 -8.00 1.13 -13.82
CA ILE A 211 -7.17 0.53 -12.78
C ILE A 211 -6.76 -0.87 -13.22
N THR A 212 -5.47 -1.18 -13.22
CA THR A 212 -4.95 -2.47 -13.71
C THR A 212 -5.34 -3.60 -12.75
N PHE A 213 -5.04 -3.45 -11.47
CA PHE A 213 -5.46 -4.36 -10.40
C PHE A 213 -5.37 -3.64 -9.04
N MET A 214 -5.86 -4.32 -8.01
CA MET A 214 -5.86 -3.83 -6.63
C MET A 214 -5.18 -4.87 -5.74
N LEU A 215 -4.46 -4.41 -4.73
CA LEU A 215 -3.76 -5.23 -3.74
C LEU A 215 -4.23 -4.83 -2.33
N ASP A 216 -4.43 -5.85 -1.49
CA ASP A 216 -4.88 -5.68 -0.12
C ASP A 216 -3.78 -6.04 0.88
N TYR A 217 -4.11 -6.04 2.18
CA TYR A 217 -3.15 -6.34 3.23
C TYR A 217 -2.53 -7.74 3.15
N MET A 218 -3.16 -8.70 2.47
CA MET A 218 -2.62 -10.05 2.30
C MET A 218 -1.40 -10.09 1.37
N ALA A 219 -1.26 -9.11 0.48
CA ALA A 219 -0.06 -8.93 -0.34
C ALA A 219 1.12 -8.33 0.45
N MET A 220 0.88 -7.78 1.64
CA MET A 220 1.92 -7.20 2.50
C MET A 220 2.76 -8.28 3.18
N ILE A 221 3.95 -7.88 3.66
CA ILE A 221 4.83 -8.71 4.48
C ILE A 221 5.16 -8.01 5.79
N SER A 222 5.50 -8.82 6.80
CA SER A 222 6.07 -8.32 8.05
C SER A 222 7.59 -8.35 7.98
N VAL A 223 8.24 -7.23 8.27
CA VAL A 223 9.71 -7.09 8.33
C VAL A 223 10.12 -6.73 9.75
N HIS A 224 11.25 -7.25 10.20
CA HIS A 224 11.81 -6.88 11.50
C HIS A 224 12.75 -5.69 11.34
N THR A 225 12.49 -4.62 12.08
CA THR A 225 13.36 -3.45 12.16
C THR A 225 14.01 -3.40 13.55
N PRO A 226 15.32 -3.14 13.65
CA PRO A 226 16.00 -3.02 14.94
C PRO A 226 15.36 -1.98 15.88
N LYS A 227 14.90 -0.85 15.32
CA LYS A 227 14.39 0.30 16.09
C LYS A 227 12.90 0.20 16.43
N TYR A 228 12.07 -0.38 15.56
CA TYR A 228 10.61 -0.35 15.69
C TYR A 228 9.99 -1.74 15.83
N GLY A 229 10.81 -2.80 15.92
CA GLY A 229 10.34 -4.16 15.95
C GLY A 229 9.71 -4.58 14.62
N VAL A 230 8.68 -5.44 14.70
CA VAL A 230 8.01 -5.99 13.52
C VAL A 230 7.01 -4.98 12.95
N VAL A 231 7.21 -4.60 11.70
CA VAL A 231 6.32 -3.68 10.96
C VAL A 231 5.79 -4.34 9.69
N LYS A 232 4.59 -3.99 9.25
CA LYS A 232 4.03 -4.42 7.96
C LYS A 232 4.37 -3.40 6.87
N VAL A 233 4.75 -3.89 5.69
CA VAL A 233 5.16 -3.07 4.53
C VAL A 233 4.48 -3.57 3.24
N LYS A 234 4.47 -2.73 2.21
CA LYS A 234 3.96 -2.97 0.85
C LYS A 234 5.14 -3.19 -0.12
N PRO A 235 5.71 -4.41 -0.18
CA PRO A 235 6.91 -4.67 -0.97
C PRO A 235 6.61 -4.67 -2.47
N LEU A 236 7.05 -3.65 -3.20
CA LEU A 236 6.86 -3.57 -4.66
C LEU A 236 7.44 -4.77 -5.41
N GLY A 237 8.41 -5.48 -4.82
CA GLY A 237 8.91 -6.76 -5.32
C GLY A 237 7.84 -7.84 -5.55
N VAL A 238 6.70 -7.77 -4.85
CA VAL A 238 5.55 -8.66 -5.13
C VAL A 238 4.95 -8.38 -6.50
N ILE A 239 4.86 -7.12 -6.90
CA ILE A 239 4.39 -6.74 -8.23
C ILE A 239 5.45 -7.11 -9.27
N TRP A 240 6.71 -6.72 -9.05
CA TRP A 240 7.80 -6.94 -10.00
C TRP A 240 8.07 -8.44 -10.27
N GLY A 241 7.93 -9.29 -9.24
CA GLY A 241 8.05 -10.74 -9.40
C GLY A 241 6.89 -11.38 -10.18
N LYS A 242 5.74 -10.73 -10.26
CA LYS A 242 4.56 -11.20 -11.03
C LYS A 242 4.47 -10.58 -12.43
N PHE A 243 4.97 -9.36 -12.60
CA PHE A 243 4.87 -8.56 -13.83
C PHE A 243 6.25 -8.04 -14.23
N SER A 244 6.96 -8.79 -15.06
CA SER A 244 8.39 -8.59 -15.37
C SER A 244 8.73 -7.30 -16.12
N HIS A 245 7.76 -6.63 -16.74
CA HIS A 245 7.96 -5.36 -17.43
C HIS A 245 8.02 -4.16 -16.48
N TRP A 246 7.69 -4.34 -15.20
CA TRP A 246 7.87 -3.33 -14.16
C TRP A 246 8.98 -3.70 -13.19
N SER A 247 9.70 -2.67 -12.74
CA SER A 247 10.79 -2.75 -11.78
C SER A 247 10.96 -1.41 -11.07
N ALA A 248 11.96 -1.28 -10.21
CA ALA A 248 12.32 0.00 -9.58
C ALA A 248 12.60 1.12 -10.61
N LYS A 249 13.02 0.78 -11.84
CA LYS A 249 13.38 1.75 -12.89
C LYS A 249 12.18 2.51 -13.46
N ASN A 250 10.98 1.96 -13.35
CA ASN A 250 9.78 2.52 -13.97
C ASN A 250 8.56 2.50 -13.05
N THR A 251 8.76 2.32 -11.74
CA THR A 251 7.70 2.27 -10.74
C THR A 251 7.84 3.42 -9.75
N ILE A 252 6.74 4.08 -9.44
CA ILE A 252 6.64 5.03 -8.34
C ILE A 252 5.39 4.73 -7.49
N MET A 253 5.52 4.84 -6.17
CA MET A 253 4.47 4.58 -5.20
C MET A 253 4.17 5.83 -4.37
N PHE A 254 2.90 6.22 -4.27
CA PHE A 254 2.46 7.30 -3.39
C PHE A 254 1.74 6.71 -2.18
N ASP A 255 2.22 7.08 -1.00
CA ASP A 255 1.68 6.63 0.29
C ASP A 255 2.01 7.70 1.33
N ASP A 256 1.05 8.07 2.19
CA ASP A 256 1.29 9.09 3.21
C ASP A 256 2.18 8.56 4.35
N VAL A 257 2.31 7.24 4.45
CA VAL A 257 3.10 6.54 5.46
C VAL A 257 4.41 6.04 4.87
N ARG A 258 5.54 6.57 5.37
CA ARG A 258 6.88 6.19 4.88
C ARG A 258 7.21 4.72 5.09
N ARG A 259 6.79 4.14 6.22
CA ARG A 259 7.09 2.74 6.54
C ARG A 259 6.55 1.75 5.50
N ASN A 260 5.47 2.11 4.78
CA ASN A 260 4.84 1.19 3.83
C ASN A 260 5.78 0.84 2.67
N PHE A 261 6.71 1.71 2.29
CA PHE A 261 7.70 1.46 1.24
C PHE A 261 9.12 1.29 1.76
N LEU A 262 9.28 0.83 3.01
CA LEU A 262 10.60 0.63 3.65
C LEU A 262 11.50 -0.37 2.90
N MET A 263 10.91 -1.34 2.20
CA MET A 263 11.61 -2.33 1.37
C MET A 263 11.94 -1.84 -0.04
N ASN A 264 11.46 -0.65 -0.41
CA ASN A 264 11.66 -0.04 -1.72
C ASN A 264 11.68 1.50 -1.60
N PRO A 265 12.59 2.06 -0.79
CA PRO A 265 12.56 3.47 -0.40
C PRO A 265 12.76 4.42 -1.58
N GLN A 266 13.56 4.03 -2.58
CA GLN A 266 13.81 4.83 -3.78
C GLN A 266 12.61 4.91 -4.73
N SER A 267 11.66 3.97 -4.65
CA SER A 267 10.43 3.99 -5.47
C SER A 267 9.25 4.63 -4.74
N GLY A 268 9.41 5.06 -3.48
CA GLY A 268 8.35 5.66 -2.67
C GLY A 268 8.42 7.18 -2.64
N LEU A 269 7.26 7.84 -2.77
CA LEU A 269 7.08 9.25 -2.51
C LEU A 269 6.08 9.39 -1.35
N LYS A 270 6.56 9.98 -0.24
CA LYS A 270 5.70 10.33 0.91
C LYS A 270 4.82 11.51 0.53
N ILE A 271 3.57 11.26 0.19
CA ILE A 271 2.59 12.31 -0.11
C ILE A 271 2.14 12.99 1.18
N ARG A 272 1.82 14.28 1.16
CA ARG A 272 1.20 14.91 2.34
C ARG A 272 -0.18 14.28 2.59
N PRO A 273 -0.52 13.88 3.83
CA PRO A 273 -1.80 13.27 4.12
C PRO A 273 -2.95 14.28 3.97
N PHE A 274 -4.02 13.89 3.29
CA PHE A 274 -5.24 14.67 3.16
C PHE A 274 -6.19 14.38 4.32
N LYS A 275 -6.18 15.23 5.34
CA LYS A 275 -7.00 15.11 6.55
C LYS A 275 -8.02 16.25 6.63
N SER A 276 -9.09 16.05 7.37
CA SER A 276 -10.11 17.08 7.65
C SER A 276 -10.63 17.72 6.36
N ALA A 277 -11.20 16.91 5.47
CA ALA A 277 -11.64 17.35 4.13
C ALA A 277 -12.52 18.60 4.17
N HIS A 278 -13.44 18.71 5.14
CA HIS A 278 -14.31 19.88 5.35
C HIS A 278 -13.54 21.20 5.52
N VAL A 279 -12.29 21.18 6.02
CA VAL A 279 -11.43 22.36 6.15
C VAL A 279 -10.50 22.52 4.94
N ASN A 280 -9.86 21.44 4.52
CA ASN A 280 -8.68 21.51 3.65
C ASN A 280 -8.99 21.31 2.15
N ARG A 281 -10.19 20.86 1.79
CA ARG A 281 -10.55 20.53 0.40
C ARG A 281 -10.46 21.74 -0.55
N SER A 282 -10.71 22.95 -0.06
CA SER A 282 -10.62 24.16 -0.90
C SER A 282 -9.17 24.55 -1.23
N THR A 283 -8.21 24.16 -0.39
CA THR A 283 -6.80 24.59 -0.47
C THR A 283 -5.83 23.48 -0.89
N ASP A 284 -6.15 22.20 -0.70
CA ASP A 284 -5.28 21.08 -1.13
C ASP A 284 -5.13 21.09 -2.66
N ARG A 285 -3.88 21.05 -3.12
CA ARG A 285 -3.48 21.00 -4.54
C ARG A 285 -2.48 19.88 -4.79
N GLU A 286 -2.30 18.96 -3.85
CA GLU A 286 -1.18 18.02 -3.87
C GLU A 286 -1.26 17.09 -5.10
N LEU A 287 -2.44 16.51 -5.37
CA LEU A 287 -2.65 15.65 -6.54
C LEU A 287 -2.47 16.41 -7.87
N LEU A 288 -2.89 17.68 -7.93
CA LEU A 288 -2.66 18.54 -9.09
C LEU A 288 -1.15 18.80 -9.32
N GLU A 289 -0.38 18.96 -8.26
CA GLU A 289 1.06 19.17 -8.37
C GLU A 289 1.82 17.87 -8.66
N LEU A 290 1.35 16.75 -8.14
CA LEU A 290 1.91 15.43 -8.40
C LEU A 290 1.62 14.94 -9.81
N SER A 291 0.48 15.28 -10.43
CA SER A 291 0.24 14.97 -11.85
C SER A 291 1.30 15.62 -12.75
N LYS A 292 1.65 16.89 -12.47
CA LYS A 292 2.74 17.59 -13.15
C LYS A 292 4.09 16.90 -12.94
N TYR A 293 4.36 16.44 -11.72
CA TYR A 293 5.59 15.71 -11.42
C TYR A 293 5.68 14.39 -12.19
N LEU A 294 4.62 13.58 -12.18
CA LEU A 294 4.54 12.33 -12.92
C LEU A 294 4.76 12.55 -14.42
N LYS A 295 4.16 13.60 -14.99
CA LYS A 295 4.34 13.96 -16.40
C LYS A 295 5.78 14.33 -16.72
N VAL A 296 6.44 15.02 -15.81
CA VAL A 296 7.83 15.45 -15.97
C VAL A 296 8.80 14.26 -15.88
N ILE A 297 8.56 13.25 -15.05
CA ILE A 297 9.47 12.11 -14.92
C ILE A 297 9.14 10.97 -15.90
N ALA A 298 7.92 10.91 -16.45
CA ALA A 298 7.48 9.84 -17.36
C ALA A 298 8.44 9.53 -18.53
N PRO A 299 9.06 10.53 -19.20
CA PRO A 299 10.00 10.28 -20.29
C PRO A 299 11.35 9.66 -19.86
N LEU A 300 11.65 9.62 -18.56
CA LEU A 300 12.89 9.04 -18.07
C LEU A 300 12.86 7.51 -18.20
N GLU A 301 13.98 6.92 -18.60
CA GLU A 301 14.11 5.47 -18.68
C GLU A 301 14.23 4.82 -17.29
N ASP A 302 14.87 5.51 -16.34
CA ASP A 302 15.19 4.99 -15.02
C ASP A 302 14.85 6.01 -13.90
N PHE A 303 13.97 5.60 -12.98
CA PHE A 303 13.56 6.38 -11.81
C PHE A 303 14.48 6.20 -10.61
N SER A 304 15.37 5.21 -10.59
CA SER A 304 16.21 4.87 -9.42
C SER A 304 17.14 6.00 -8.97
N HIS A 305 17.40 6.98 -9.82
CA HIS A 305 18.21 8.16 -9.52
C HIS A 305 17.41 9.36 -9.00
N LEU A 306 16.08 9.26 -8.94
CA LEU A 306 15.21 10.34 -8.51
C LEU A 306 15.15 10.44 -6.98
N LYS A 307 15.32 11.65 -6.47
CA LYS A 307 15.08 11.95 -5.05
C LYS A 307 13.63 12.41 -4.85
N HIS A 308 12.71 11.47 -4.70
CA HIS A 308 11.28 11.76 -4.56
C HIS A 308 10.94 12.65 -3.36
N SER A 309 11.75 12.68 -2.30
CA SER A 309 11.59 13.61 -1.17
C SER A 309 11.68 15.09 -1.57
N HIS A 310 12.28 15.39 -2.73
CA HIS A 310 12.46 16.74 -3.26
C HIS A 310 11.71 16.95 -4.59
N TRP A 311 10.64 16.18 -4.83
CA TRP A 311 9.86 16.21 -6.07
C TRP A 311 9.39 17.63 -6.44
N GLU A 312 9.06 18.46 -5.44
CA GLU A 312 8.63 19.86 -5.62
C GLU A 312 9.69 20.69 -6.37
N ARG A 313 10.98 20.45 -6.10
CA ARG A 313 12.11 21.18 -6.72
C ARG A 313 12.40 20.73 -8.15
N TYR A 314 12.03 19.50 -8.49
CA TYR A 314 12.26 18.95 -9.84
C TYR A 314 11.46 19.74 -10.91
N LYS A 315 10.31 20.31 -10.52
CA LYS A 315 9.49 21.20 -11.34
C LYS A 315 10.24 22.48 -11.77
N SER A 316 11.09 23.02 -10.91
CA SER A 316 11.78 24.29 -11.15
C SER A 316 12.99 24.15 -12.09
N LYS A 317 13.73 23.04 -12.01
CA LYS A 317 14.93 22.83 -12.83
C LYS A 317 14.63 22.54 -14.30
N ARG A 318 13.56 21.80 -14.60
CA ARG A 318 13.17 21.54 -16.00
C ARG A 318 12.59 22.77 -16.69
N LYS A 319 11.75 23.56 -16.01
CA LYS A 319 11.32 24.88 -16.54
C LYS A 319 12.51 25.78 -16.87
N TYR A 320 13.54 25.81 -16.02
CA TYR A 320 14.77 26.58 -16.30
C TYR A 320 15.53 26.02 -17.51
N ASN A 321 15.70 24.71 -17.63
CA ASN A 321 16.40 24.09 -18.76
C ASN A 321 15.61 24.20 -20.08
N ASP A 322 14.28 24.12 -20.04
CA ASP A 322 13.43 24.31 -21.22
C ASP A 322 13.50 25.77 -21.69
N ILE A 323 13.46 26.75 -20.78
CA ILE A 323 13.65 28.18 -21.08
C ILE A 323 15.08 28.48 -21.58
N ALA A 324 16.12 27.86 -20.99
CA ALA A 324 17.50 28.00 -21.41
C ALA A 324 17.80 27.31 -22.77
N SER A 325 17.10 26.22 -23.08
CA SER A 325 17.20 25.54 -24.38
C SER A 325 16.46 26.30 -25.49
N THR A 326 15.36 26.99 -25.16
CA THR A 326 14.68 27.89 -26.11
C THR A 326 15.44 29.19 -26.33
N SER A 327 16.08 29.75 -25.29
CA SER A 327 16.92 30.94 -25.44
C SER A 327 18.20 30.67 -26.24
N SER A 328 18.85 29.51 -26.06
CA SER A 328 20.05 29.10 -26.84
C SER A 328 19.76 28.74 -28.30
N ARG A 329 18.54 28.27 -28.62
CA ARG A 329 18.08 28.13 -30.01
C ARG A 329 17.76 29.47 -30.68
N SER A 330 17.37 30.49 -29.91
CA SER A 330 17.09 31.83 -30.44
C SER A 330 18.34 32.67 -30.71
N SER A 331 19.46 32.39 -30.03
CA SER A 331 20.74 33.09 -30.21
C SER A 331 21.65 32.48 -31.28
N SER A 332 21.41 31.22 -31.70
CA SER A 332 22.18 30.55 -32.76
C SER A 332 21.64 30.78 -34.19
N GLY A 333 20.54 31.54 -34.35
CA GLY A 333 19.91 31.85 -35.64
C GLY A 333 20.27 33.20 -36.25
N ARG A 334 21.18 33.98 -35.65
CA ARG A 334 21.58 35.31 -36.13
C ARG A 334 23.09 35.42 -36.34
N GLU A 335 23.66 34.61 -37.21
CA GLU A 335 24.97 34.91 -37.81
C GLU A 335 25.15 34.12 -39.11
N SER A 336 24.79 34.75 -40.24
CA SER A 336 25.39 34.57 -41.59
C SER A 336 24.50 35.21 -42.67
N ARG A 337 24.42 36.54 -42.68
CA ARG A 337 24.15 37.30 -43.91
C ARG A 337 25.05 38.52 -43.95
N HIS A 338 26.29 38.29 -44.37
CA HIS A 338 27.15 39.31 -44.93
C HIS A 338 27.81 38.72 -46.18
N SER A 339 27.29 39.09 -47.34
CA SER A 339 28.02 39.03 -48.61
C SER A 339 27.62 40.23 -49.46
N LYS A 340 28.51 41.22 -49.38
CA LYS A 340 29.02 42.08 -50.45
C LYS A 340 28.03 42.54 -51.52
N ASP A 341 27.57 43.77 -51.36
CA ASP A 341 27.25 44.66 -52.47
C ASP A 341 28.56 45.06 -53.18
N GLY A 342 28.62 44.77 -54.48
CA GLY A 342 29.60 45.26 -55.43
C GLY A 342 28.85 45.56 -56.71
N ASN A 343 28.40 46.80 -56.83
CA ASN A 343 27.67 47.36 -57.96
C ASN A 343 28.67 47.64 -59.09
N ASP A 344 28.45 47.08 -60.28
CA ASP A 344 28.99 47.69 -61.51
C ASP A 344 27.99 47.54 -62.65
N HIS A 345 27.82 48.64 -63.37
CA HIS A 345 26.72 48.94 -64.27
C HIS A 345 27.12 48.71 -65.74
N THR A 346 26.12 48.40 -66.58
CA THR A 346 26.03 48.63 -68.05
C THR A 346 26.93 47.74 -68.94
N THR A 347 26.50 47.11 -70.06
CA THR A 347 25.59 47.54 -71.13
C THR A 347 25.23 46.33 -72.05
N SER A 348 23.99 46.32 -72.55
CA SER A 348 23.45 45.77 -73.82
C SER A 348 24.37 44.99 -74.81
N HIS A 349 23.97 43.77 -75.21
CA HIS A 349 23.41 43.46 -76.55
C HIS A 349 23.31 41.95 -76.88
N ARG A 350 22.18 41.58 -77.51
CA ARG A 350 21.94 40.59 -78.60
C ARG A 350 22.19 39.07 -78.41
N ASN A 351 21.06 38.35 -78.51
CA ASN A 351 20.67 37.33 -79.52
C ASN A 351 21.51 36.06 -79.82
N GLN A 352 20.71 35.01 -80.09
CA GLN A 352 20.92 33.79 -80.90
C GLN A 352 21.59 32.60 -80.20
N GLU A 353 20.81 31.54 -79.92
CA GLU A 353 20.51 30.36 -80.75
C GLU A 353 21.60 29.29 -80.66
N GLY A 354 21.18 28.05 -80.34
CA GLY A 354 22.04 26.86 -80.30
C GLY A 354 21.69 25.95 -79.14
#